data_AF-A0A970LTP8-F1
#
_entry.id   AF-A0A970LTP8-F1
#
_cell.length_a   1.000
_cell.length_b   1.000
_cell.length_c   1.000
_cell.angle_alpha   90.00
_cell.angle_beta   90.00
_cell.angle_gamma   90.00
#
_symmetry.space_group_name_H-M   'P 1'
#
loop_
_entity.id
_entity.type
_entity.pdbx_description
1 polymer ?
#
loop_
_entity_poly.entity_id
_entity_poly.type
_entity_poly.pdbx_seq_one_letter_code
_entity_poly.pdbx_strand_id
1 'polypeptide(L)'
;MKHFVIAVILLAVIVGCVIANGCFVRKFVNNALELTKNLPETREEFDSYTENIQHYVDKWYRRHGFLSLSIHMCELERVCEAVADIKACFQTKSYENYIQAKRRLEAALDELADGEKPSFVNIF
;
A
#
# COMPACT_ATOMS: atom_id res chain seq x y z
N MET A 1 -12.26 35.10 -23.54
CA MET A 1 -12.26 35.28 -22.06
C MET A 1 -13.04 34.19 -21.31
N LYS A 2 -14.31 33.91 -21.66
CA LYS A 2 -15.09 32.83 -21.00
C LYS A 2 -14.40 31.45 -21.04
N HIS A 3 -13.89 31.04 -22.20
CA HIS A 3 -13.14 29.78 -22.35
C HIS A 3 -11.83 29.75 -21.56
N PHE A 4 -11.17 30.89 -21.38
CA PHE A 4 -9.94 31.00 -20.58
C PHE A 4 -10.24 30.80 -19.09
N VAL A 5 -11.29 31.43 -18.57
CA VAL A 5 -11.74 31.23 -17.18
C VAL A 5 -12.14 29.78 -16.92
N ILE A 6 -12.87 29.16 -17.85
CA ILE A 6 -13.26 27.75 -17.76
C ILE A 6 -12.01 26.85 -17.74
N ALA A 7 -11.01 27.11 -18.58
CA ALA A 7 -9.77 26.35 -18.61
C ALA A 7 -8.98 26.47 -17.29
N VAL A 8 -8.92 27.68 -16.70
CA VAL A 8 -8.26 27.90 -15.41
C VAL A 8 -8.98 27.15 -14.27
N ILE A 9 -10.31 27.17 -14.26
CA ILE A 9 -11.11 26.41 -13.28
C ILE A 9 -10.88 24.91 -13.45
N LEU A 10 -10.91 24.39 -14.67
CA LEU A 10 -10.63 22.98 -14.96
C LEU A 10 -9.23 22.58 -14.51
N LEU A 11 -8.22 23.41 -14.76
CA LEU A 11 -6.86 23.16 -14.30
C LEU A 11 -6.80 23.08 -12.76
N ALA A 12 -7.45 24.01 -12.05
CA ALA A 12 -7.50 23.99 -10.60
C ALA A 12 -8.21 22.73 -10.06
N VAL A 13 -9.28 22.28 -10.72
CA VAL A 13 -9.98 21.04 -10.38
C VAL A 13 -9.08 19.82 -10.58
N ILE A 14 -8.38 19.72 -11.73
CA ILE A 14 -7.47 18.61 -12.02
C ILE A 14 -6.35 18.55 -10.98
N VAL A 15 -5.71 19.68 -10.69
CA VAL A 15 -4.66 19.75 -9.66
C VAL A 15 -5.20 19.32 -8.30
N GLY A 16 -6.40 19.78 -7.93
CA GLY A 16 -7.07 19.36 -6.70
C GLY A 16 -7.33 17.85 -6.65
N CYS A 17 -7.80 17.26 -7.74
CA CYS A 17 -8.03 15.81 -7.86
C CYS A 17 -6.73 15.01 -7.72
N VAL A 18 -5.63 15.45 -8.35
CA VAL A 18 -4.33 14.78 -8.25
C VAL A 18 -3.81 14.82 -6.80
N ILE A 19 -3.89 15.97 -6.15
CA ILE A 19 -3.49 16.12 -4.74
C ILE A 19 -4.36 15.24 -3.83
N ALA A 20 -5.67 15.24 -4.03
CA ALA A 20 -6.59 14.42 -3.24
C ALA A 20 -6.32 12.91 -3.43
N ASN A 21 -6.02 12.48 -4.65
CA ASN A 21 -5.63 11.10 -4.95
C ASN A 21 -4.33 10.70 -4.23
N GLY A 22 -3.26 11.51 -4.36
CA GLY A 22 -2.00 11.23 -3.66
C GLY A 22 -2.16 11.18 -2.13
N CYS A 23 -2.95 12.08 -1.56
CA CYS A 23 -3.30 12.04 -0.13
C CYS A 23 -4.07 10.77 0.25
N PHE A 24 -5.01 10.33 -0.58
CA PHE A 24 -5.77 9.10 -0.36
C PHE A 24 -4.87 7.87 -0.37
N VAL A 25 -4.03 7.73 -1.40
CA VAL A 25 -3.09 6.61 -1.52
C VAL A 25 -2.09 6.61 -0.36
N ARG A 26 -1.54 7.76 0.00
CA ARG A 26 -0.58 7.84 1.12
C ARG A 26 -1.21 7.44 2.46
N LYS A 27 -2.41 7.94 2.76
CA LYS A 27 -3.15 7.55 3.97
C LYS A 27 -3.38 6.04 4.00
N PHE A 28 -3.65 5.46 2.84
CA PHE A 28 -3.82 4.04 2.68
C PHE A 28 -2.54 3.26 3.00
N VAL A 29 -1.45 3.60 2.32
CA VAL A 29 -0.17 2.92 2.43
C VAL A 29 0.35 3.01 3.87
N ASN A 30 0.24 4.17 4.50
CA ASN A 30 0.58 4.34 5.92
C ASN A 30 -0.22 3.39 6.82
N ASN A 31 -1.53 3.25 6.57
CA ASN A 31 -2.36 2.32 7.34
C ASN A 31 -1.97 0.86 7.12
N ALA A 32 -1.59 0.49 5.89
CA ALA A 32 -1.09 -0.84 5.59
C ALA A 32 0.24 -1.11 6.30
N LEU A 33 1.14 -0.12 6.32
CA LEU A 33 2.44 -0.20 6.97
C LEU A 33 2.31 -0.30 8.50
N GLU A 34 1.39 0.45 9.10
CA GLU A 34 1.03 0.30 10.52
C GLU A 34 0.51 -1.11 10.84
N LEU A 35 -0.29 -1.71 9.95
CA LEU A 35 -0.78 -3.07 10.15
C LEU A 35 0.34 -4.11 10.01
N THR A 36 1.26 -3.91 9.05
CA THR A 36 2.42 -4.79 8.87
C THR A 36 3.35 -4.75 10.07
N LYS A 37 3.52 -3.58 10.71
CA LYS A 37 4.31 -3.43 11.95
C LYS A 37 3.73 -4.20 13.15
N ASN A 38 2.42 -4.49 13.15
CA ASN A 38 1.81 -5.31 14.19
C ASN A 38 1.98 -6.81 13.96
N LEU A 39 2.54 -7.22 12.81
CA LEU A 39 2.86 -8.62 12.54
C LEU A 39 4.15 -9.02 13.27
N PRO A 40 4.27 -10.30 13.70
CA PRO A 40 5.43 -10.82 14.43
C PRO A 40 6.78 -10.41 13.84
N GLU A 41 7.71 -10.00 14.69
CA GLU A 41 9.08 -9.63 14.30
C GLU A 41 10.08 -10.72 14.67
N THR A 42 9.77 -11.46 15.73
CA THR A 42 10.63 -12.50 16.28
C THR A 42 10.02 -13.89 16.07
N ARG A 43 10.87 -14.92 16.18
CA ARG A 43 10.42 -16.32 16.09
C ARG A 43 9.44 -16.66 17.21
N GLU A 44 9.68 -16.15 18.42
CA GLU A 44 8.81 -16.38 19.58
C GLU A 44 7.42 -15.75 19.37
N GLU A 45 7.36 -14.53 18.86
CA GLU A 45 6.10 -13.88 18.48
C GLU A 45 5.39 -14.63 17.36
N PHE A 46 6.12 -15.12 16.36
CA PHE A 46 5.55 -15.87 15.24
C PHE A 46 4.92 -17.19 15.70
N ASP A 47 5.61 -17.93 16.56
CA ASP A 47 5.16 -19.20 17.10
C ASP A 47 3.97 -19.05 18.07
N SER A 48 3.89 -17.90 18.76
CA SER A 48 2.82 -17.56 19.70
C SER A 48 1.70 -16.69 19.09
N TYR A 49 1.81 -16.32 17.81
CA TYR A 49 0.83 -15.47 17.14
C TYR A 49 -0.51 -16.20 17.01
N THR A 50 -1.50 -15.74 17.75
CA THR A 50 -2.85 -16.31 17.79
C THR A 50 -3.86 -15.49 17.00
N GLU A 51 -3.48 -14.29 16.56
CA GLU A 51 -4.34 -13.46 15.74
C GLU A 51 -4.52 -14.06 14.34
N ASN A 52 -5.70 -13.81 13.77
CA ASN A 52 -6.05 -14.39 12.49
C ASN A 52 -5.36 -13.63 11.36
N ILE A 53 -4.27 -14.18 10.82
CA ILE A 53 -3.60 -13.64 9.63
C ILE A 53 -4.56 -13.45 8.45
N GLN A 54 -5.65 -14.23 8.37
CA GLN A 54 -6.70 -14.04 7.37
C GLN A 54 -7.38 -12.68 7.52
N HIS A 55 -7.56 -12.17 8.74
CA HIS A 55 -8.15 -10.86 8.96
C HIS A 55 -7.28 -9.74 8.37
N TYR A 56 -5.95 -9.84 8.53
CA TYR A 56 -5.00 -8.94 7.89
C TYR A 56 -5.13 -8.99 6.35
N VAL A 57 -5.13 -10.20 5.80
CA VAL A 57 -5.23 -10.44 4.35
C VAL A 57 -6.57 -9.92 3.79
N ASP A 58 -7.69 -10.15 4.47
CA ASP A 58 -9.00 -9.66 4.05
C ASP A 58 -9.07 -8.13 4.07
N LYS A 59 -8.44 -7.50 5.07
CA LYS A 59 -8.38 -6.05 5.17
C LYS A 59 -7.57 -5.45 4.02
N TRP A 60 -6.51 -6.12 3.58
CA TRP A 60 -5.75 -5.74 2.37
C TRP A 60 -6.62 -5.85 1.10
N TYR A 61 -7.21 -7.03 0.85
CA TYR A 61 -7.94 -7.28 -0.41
C TYR A 61 -9.23 -6.46 -0.57
N ARG A 62 -9.96 -6.15 0.51
CA ARG A 62 -11.15 -5.25 0.43
C ARG A 62 -10.82 -3.87 -0.11
N ARG A 63 -9.57 -3.50 0.04
CA ARG A 63 -9.04 -2.16 -0.10
C ARG A 63 -8.21 -2.02 -1.38
N HIS A 64 -7.60 -3.12 -1.83
CA HIS A 64 -6.90 -3.29 -3.11
C HIS A 64 -7.64 -2.70 -4.31
N GLY A 65 -8.96 -2.94 -4.43
CA GLY A 65 -9.74 -2.47 -5.58
C GLY A 65 -9.82 -0.96 -5.74
N PHE A 66 -9.65 -0.18 -4.66
CA PHE A 66 -9.57 1.27 -4.75
C PHE A 66 -8.18 1.73 -5.19
N LEU A 67 -7.13 1.01 -4.81
CA LEU A 67 -5.75 1.33 -5.17
C LEU A 67 -5.42 1.00 -6.62
N SER A 68 -6.05 -0.01 -7.21
CA SER A 68 -5.81 -0.39 -8.61
C SER A 68 -6.19 0.69 -9.63
N LEU A 69 -6.93 1.72 -9.20
CA LEU A 69 -7.27 2.89 -10.03
C LEU A 69 -6.25 4.04 -9.88
N SER A 70 -5.41 4.00 -8.86
CA SER A 70 -4.52 5.09 -8.47
C SER A 70 -3.04 4.72 -8.55
N ILE A 71 -2.70 3.44 -8.40
CA ILE A 71 -1.35 2.90 -8.38
C ILE A 71 -1.13 2.03 -9.63
N HIS A 72 0.09 2.04 -10.16
CA HIS A 72 0.48 1.15 -11.25
C HIS A 72 0.34 -0.33 -10.85
N MET A 73 -0.22 -1.15 -11.75
CA MET A 73 -0.58 -2.55 -11.46
C MET A 73 0.61 -3.38 -10.96
N CYS A 74 1.80 -3.23 -11.55
CA CYS A 74 3.00 -3.96 -11.13
C CYS A 74 3.40 -3.71 -9.67
N GLU A 75 3.25 -2.48 -9.17
CA GLU A 75 3.58 -2.17 -7.78
C GLU A 75 2.54 -2.77 -6.83
N LEU A 76 1.27 -2.76 -7.24
CA LEU A 76 0.20 -3.39 -6.48
C LEU A 76 0.35 -4.92 -6.43
N GLU A 77 0.75 -5.54 -7.53
CA GLU A 77 1.04 -6.99 -7.62
C GLU A 77 2.17 -7.40 -6.66
N ARG A 78 3.27 -6.64 -6.59
CA ARG A 78 4.37 -6.90 -5.65
C ARG A 78 3.89 -6.94 -4.20
N VAL A 79 3.02 -6.01 -3.83
CA VAL A 79 2.45 -5.98 -2.48
C VAL A 79 1.52 -7.17 -2.26
N CYS A 80 0.66 -7.49 -3.22
CA CYS A 80 -0.23 -8.64 -3.16
C CYS A 80 0.51 -9.98 -3.04
N GLU A 81 1.61 -10.15 -3.79
CA GLU A 81 2.49 -11.31 -3.70
C GLU A 81 3.09 -11.43 -2.30
N ALA A 82 3.64 -10.34 -1.75
CA ALA A 82 4.22 -10.36 -0.41
C ALA A 82 3.17 -10.67 0.68
N VAL A 83 1.95 -10.13 0.57
CA VAL A 83 0.83 -10.45 1.48
C VAL A 83 0.40 -11.92 1.36
N ALA A 84 0.34 -12.46 0.14
CA ALA A 84 0.03 -13.87 -0.09
C ALA A 84 1.12 -14.79 0.48
N ASP A 85 2.39 -14.43 0.30
CA ASP A 85 3.54 -15.15 0.85
C ASP A 85 3.51 -15.17 2.38
N ILE A 86 3.21 -14.05 3.03
CA ILE A 86 3.05 -13.99 4.49
C ILE A 86 2.00 -15.01 4.96
N LYS A 87 0.82 -15.00 4.34
CA LYS A 87 -0.25 -15.96 4.66
C LYS A 87 0.22 -17.40 4.49
N ALA A 88 0.86 -17.72 3.36
CA ALA A 88 1.38 -19.05 3.09
C ALA A 88 2.41 -19.49 4.14
N CYS A 89 3.33 -18.59 4.52
CA CYS A 89 4.36 -18.87 5.50
C CYS A 89 3.79 -19.14 6.90
N PHE A 90 2.72 -18.43 7.30
CA PHE A 90 1.99 -18.74 8.53
C PHE A 90 1.34 -20.12 8.48
N GLN A 91 0.73 -20.48 7.35
CA GLN A 91 0.11 -21.81 7.17
C GLN A 91 1.13 -22.94 7.22
N THR A 92 2.32 -22.74 6.65
CA THR A 92 3.41 -23.72 6.67
C THR A 92 4.32 -23.61 7.89
N LYS A 93 4.05 -22.67 8.81
CA LYS A 93 4.89 -22.36 9.99
C LYS A 93 6.37 -22.11 9.65
N SER A 94 6.64 -21.46 8.51
CA SER A 94 8.01 -21.17 8.05
C SER A 94 8.40 -19.74 8.42
N TYR A 95 9.03 -19.57 9.59
CA TYR A 95 9.45 -18.25 10.08
C TYR A 95 10.46 -17.55 9.16
N GLU A 96 11.44 -18.28 8.62
CA GLU A 96 12.50 -17.69 7.77
C GLU A 96 11.91 -17.08 6.48
N ASN A 97 10.96 -17.78 5.86
CA ASN A 97 10.28 -17.27 4.67
C ASN A 97 9.30 -16.15 5.02
N TYR A 98 8.64 -16.26 6.18
CA TYR A 98 7.75 -15.23 6.69
C TYR A 98 8.47 -13.89 6.89
N ILE A 99 9.62 -13.87 7.57
CA ILE A 99 10.32 -12.61 7.86
C ILE A 99 10.87 -11.96 6.57
N GLN A 100 11.27 -12.78 5.58
CA GLN A 100 11.63 -12.29 4.25
C GLN A 100 10.43 -11.71 3.50
N ALA A 101 9.26 -12.36 3.57
CA ALA A 101 8.03 -11.85 2.97
C ALA A 101 7.57 -10.54 3.64
N LYS A 102 7.65 -10.45 4.98
CA LYS A 102 7.36 -9.22 5.74
C LYS A 102 8.26 -8.07 5.32
N ARG A 103 9.58 -8.29 5.21
CA ARG A 103 10.52 -7.25 4.75
C ARG A 103 10.27 -6.80 3.32
N ARG A 104 9.95 -7.73 2.41
CA ARG A 104 9.56 -7.39 1.03
C ARG A 104 8.31 -6.52 1.00
N LEU A 105 7.33 -6.86 1.83
CA LEU A 105 6.10 -6.09 1.97
C LEU A 105 6.37 -4.68 2.51
N GLU A 106 7.17 -4.55 3.57
CA GLU A 106 7.55 -3.26 4.14
C GLU A 106 8.26 -2.37 3.11
N ALA A 107 9.24 -2.92 2.40
CA ALA A 107 9.95 -2.20 1.34
C ALA A 107 9.00 -1.74 0.22
N ALA A 108 8.12 -2.62 -0.25
CA ALA A 108 7.15 -2.27 -1.29
C ALA A 108 6.15 -1.19 -0.84
N LEU A 109 5.73 -1.22 0.43
CA LEU A 109 4.86 -0.18 1.00
C LEU A 109 5.61 1.15 1.18
N ASP A 110 6.85 1.14 1.63
CA ASP A 110 7.67 2.36 1.74
C ASP A 110 7.93 3.00 0.37
N GLU A 111 8.24 2.20 -0.66
CA GLU A 111 8.41 2.68 -2.04
C GLU A 111 7.13 3.31 -2.58
N LEU A 112 5.96 2.70 -2.32
CA LEU A 112 4.67 3.26 -2.68
C LEU A 112 4.37 4.57 -1.94
N ALA A 113 4.70 4.66 -0.65
CA ALA A 113 4.50 5.88 0.13
C ALA A 113 5.37 7.03 -0.39
N ASP A 114 6.58 6.73 -0.85
CA ASP A 114 7.53 7.69 -1.40
C ASP A 114 7.17 8.13 -2.82
N GLY A 115 6.71 7.22 -3.67
CA GLY A 115 6.28 7.52 -5.04
C GLY A 115 5.08 8.48 -5.10
N GLU A 116 4.19 8.43 -4.11
CA GLU A 116 2.98 9.25 -4.02
C GLU A 116 3.23 10.62 -3.35
N LYS A 117 4.47 10.95 -2.99
CA LYS A 117 4.80 12.29 -2.49
C LYS A 117 4.59 13.30 -3.63
N PRO A 118 3.79 14.36 -3.42
CA PRO A 118 3.67 15.44 -4.40
C PRO A 118 5.03 16.07 -4.63
N SER A 119 5.61 15.84 -5.80
CA SER A 119 6.91 16.38 -6.21
C SER A 119 6.74 17.08 -7.54
N PHE A 120 7.30 18.28 -7.69
CA PHE A 120 7.33 19.00 -8.97
C PHE A 120 8.10 18.24 -10.06
N VAL A 121 8.93 17.26 -9.70
CA VAL A 121 9.63 16.38 -10.63
C VAL A 121 8.70 15.31 -11.23
N ASN A 122 7.61 14.97 -10.54
CA ASN A 122 6.61 13.99 -11.00
C ASN A 122 5.36 14.64 -11.61
N ILE A 123 5.33 15.98 -11.72
CA ILE A 123 4.21 16.74 -12.31
C ILE A 123 4.50 17.11 -13.78
N PHE A 124 5.74 16.98 -14.25
CA PHE A 124 6.19 17.28 -15.62
C PHE A 124 7.05 16.17 -16.21
#